data_AF-A0A099Y1M7-F1
#
_entry.id   AF-A0A099Y1M7-F1
#
_cell.length_a   1.000
_cell.length_b   1.000
_cell.length_c   1.000
_cell.angle_alpha   90.00
_cell.angle_beta   90.00
_cell.angle_gamma   90.00
#
_symmetry.space_group_name_H-M   'P 1'
#
loop_
_entity.id
_entity.type
_entity.pdbx_description
1 polymer ?
#
loop_
_entity_poly.entity_id
_entity_poly.type
_entity_poly.pdbx_seq_one_letter_code
_entity_poly.pdbx_strand_id
1 'polypeptide(L)'
;MSNSIILLFKTIVGGYSAELSLHFHKNSLFLFNYTFSNLSKEDKIMINNILVEKYLNGNTEVNFSTQKITDNFGNHIFTEDDVYYTINYISLTHNFFNLISYEGVELNKKRIENEKFKKEELYYKL
;
A
#
# COMPACT_ATOMS: atom_id res chain seq x y z
N MET A 1 -16.38 -8.39 -14.28
CA MET A 1 -16.46 -7.10 -13.56
C MET A 1 -15.21 -6.97 -12.72
N SER A 2 -14.58 -5.79 -12.69
CA SER A 2 -13.49 -5.51 -11.75
C SER A 2 -14.00 -5.81 -10.33
N ASN A 3 -13.40 -6.79 -9.65
CA ASN A 3 -13.75 -7.16 -8.28
C ASN A 3 -13.15 -6.19 -7.24
N SER A 4 -12.61 -5.05 -7.69
CA SER A 4 -11.96 -4.06 -6.84
C SER A 4 -12.71 -2.73 -6.92
N ILE A 5 -12.92 -2.12 -5.75
CA ILE A 5 -13.60 -0.83 -5.57
C ILE A 5 -12.68 0.07 -4.75
N ILE A 6 -12.56 1.32 -5.15
CA ILE A 6 -11.87 2.36 -4.38
C ILE A 6 -12.92 3.39 -3.98
N LEU A 7 -13.02 3.65 -2.68
CA LEU A 7 -13.85 4.72 -2.14
C LEU A 7 -12.95 5.85 -1.66
N LEU A 8 -13.30 7.08 -2.01
CA LEU A 8 -12.54 8.28 -1.68
C LEU A 8 -13.43 9.25 -0.90
N PHE A 9 -12.92 9.73 0.23
CA PHE A 9 -13.65 10.66 1.10
C PHE A 9 -12.75 11.81 1.53
N LYS A 10 -13.36 12.97 1.76
CA LYS A 10 -12.74 14.02 2.59
C LYS A 10 -13.27 13.89 4.00
N THR A 11 -12.38 13.98 4.98
CA THR A 11 -12.70 13.83 6.40
C THR A 11 -11.85 14.76 7.26
N ILE A 12 -12.18 14.85 8.54
CA ILE A 12 -11.41 15.57 9.55
C ILE A 12 -10.91 14.56 10.58
N VAL A 13 -9.60 14.51 10.79
CA VAL A 13 -8.95 13.63 11.77
C VAL A 13 -8.14 14.50 12.72
N GLY A 14 -8.48 14.51 14.01
CA GLY A 14 -7.76 15.31 15.01
C GLY A 14 -7.77 16.83 14.72
N GLY A 15 -8.75 17.34 13.97
CA GLY A 15 -8.81 18.74 13.54
C GLY A 15 -8.12 19.03 12.20
N TYR A 16 -7.40 18.07 11.63
CA TYR A 16 -6.74 18.20 10.32
C TYR A 16 -7.63 17.66 9.20
N SER A 17 -7.70 18.40 8.08
CA SER A 17 -8.32 17.90 6.86
C SER A 17 -7.49 16.76 6.28
N ALA A 18 -8.14 15.65 5.98
CA ALA A 18 -7.52 14.48 5.38
C ALA A 18 -8.38 13.92 4.24
N GLU A 19 -7.72 13.38 3.23
CA GLU A 19 -8.35 12.50 2.24
C GLU A 19 -8.20 11.05 2.72
N LEU A 20 -9.28 10.29 2.70
CA LEU A 20 -9.31 8.88 3.05
C LEU A 20 -9.56 8.06 1.80
N SER A 21 -8.64 7.17 1.45
CA SER A 21 -8.87 6.13 0.44
C SER A 21 -9.13 4.78 1.10
N LEU A 22 -10.15 4.07 0.63
CA LEU A 22 -10.47 2.71 1.05
C LEU A 22 -10.46 1.80 -0.19
N HIS A 23 -9.59 0.80 -0.20
CA HIS A 23 -9.41 -0.13 -1.31
C HIS A 23 -9.97 -1.51 -0.93
N PHE A 24 -11.03 -1.90 -1.61
CA PHE A 24 -11.71 -3.17 -1.42
C PHE A 24 -11.43 -4.11 -2.58
N HIS A 25 -11.32 -5.40 -2.27
CA HIS A 25 -11.34 -6.48 -3.25
C HIS A 25 -12.31 -7.57 -2.77
N LYS A 26 -13.29 -7.95 -3.60
CA LYS A 26 -14.35 -8.93 -3.26
C LYS A 26 -15.02 -8.61 -1.90
N ASN A 27 -15.37 -7.34 -1.70
CA ASN A 27 -16.00 -6.81 -0.49
C ASN A 27 -15.12 -6.82 0.78
N SER A 28 -13.82 -7.10 0.66
CA SER A 28 -12.88 -7.05 1.78
C SER A 28 -11.90 -5.89 1.62
N LEU A 29 -11.75 -5.08 2.67
CA LEU A 29 -10.77 -3.99 2.73
C LEU A 29 -9.37 -4.61 2.85
N PHE A 30 -8.45 -4.24 1.96
CA PHE A 30 -7.08 -4.73 2.01
C PHE A 30 -6.03 -3.61 2.12
N LEU A 31 -6.43 -2.38 1.80
CA LEU A 31 -5.59 -1.20 1.89
C LEU A 31 -6.47 0.02 2.19
N PHE A 32 -6.00 0.87 3.10
CA PHE A 32 -6.53 2.22 3.22
C PHE A 32 -5.42 3.20 3.60
N ASN A 33 -5.65 4.48 3.31
CA ASN A 33 -4.73 5.52 3.73
C ASN A 33 -5.44 6.80 4.14
N TYR A 34 -4.75 7.58 4.97
CA TYR A 34 -5.07 8.98 5.21
C TYR A 34 -3.98 9.84 4.59
N THR A 35 -4.36 10.78 3.73
CA THR A 35 -3.47 11.75 3.10
C THR A 35 -3.77 13.13 3.64
N PHE A 36 -2.78 13.75 4.28
CA PHE A 36 -2.90 15.08 4.86
C PHE A 36 -2.18 16.10 3.97
N SER A 37 -2.90 17.13 3.57
CA SER A 37 -2.38 18.12 2.62
C SER A 37 -1.48 19.16 3.26
N ASN A 38 -1.73 19.52 4.53
CA ASN A 38 -1.08 20.64 5.21
C ASN A 38 -0.79 20.28 6.68
N LEU A 39 0.29 19.55 6.93
CA LEU A 39 0.79 19.31 8.29
C LEU A 39 2.10 20.07 8.51
N SER A 40 2.22 20.71 9.67
CA SER A 40 3.51 21.22 10.13
C SER A 40 4.46 20.06 10.48
N LYS A 41 5.74 20.36 10.65
CA LYS A 41 6.72 19.34 11.07
C LYS A 41 6.36 18.78 12.45
N GLU A 42 5.89 19.64 13.34
CA GLU A 42 5.46 19.31 14.69
C GLU A 42 4.25 18.36 14.67
N ASP A 43 3.27 18.64 13.81
CA ASP A 43 2.09 17.76 13.66
C ASP A 43 2.47 16.36 13.17
N LYS A 44 3.39 16.27 12.19
CA LYS A 44 3.88 14.99 11.68
C LYS A 44 4.57 14.17 12.78
N ILE A 45 5.40 14.81 13.60
CA ILE A 45 6.07 14.17 14.75
C ILE A 45 5.03 13.68 15.76
N MET A 46 4.03 14.52 16.08
CA MET A 46 2.94 14.15 16.99
C MET A 46 2.17 12.92 16.49
N ILE A 47 1.79 12.92 15.21
CA ILE A 47 1.06 11.81 14.58
C ILE A 47 1.90 10.52 14.62
N ASN A 48 3.19 10.60 14.28
CA ASN A 48 4.10 9.46 14.38
C ASN A 48 4.15 8.88 15.79
N ASN A 49 4.24 9.73 16.82
CA ASN A 49 4.24 9.28 18.21
C ASN A 49 2.92 8.59 18.59
N ILE A 50 1.77 9.11 18.15
CA ILE A 50 0.46 8.48 18.36
C ILE A 50 0.40 7.09 17.70
N LEU A 51 0.96 6.93 16.50
CA LEU A 51 1.01 5.62 15.83
C LEU A 51 1.86 4.62 16.62
N VAL A 52 3.02 5.03 17.13
CA VAL A 52 3.87 4.18 17.98
C VAL A 52 3.14 3.79 19.26
N GLU A 53 2.51 4.75 19.95
CA GLU A 53 1.75 4.48 21.16
C GLU A 53 0.63 3.47 20.91
N LYS A 54 -0.17 3.72 19.86
CA LYS A 54 -1.37 2.93 19.54
C LYS A 54 -1.05 1.48 19.15
N TYR A 55 0.03 1.25 18.41
CA TYR A 55 0.31 -0.05 17.81
C TYR A 55 1.49 -0.80 18.43
N LEU A 56 2.38 -0.12 19.16
CA LEU A 56 3.55 -0.73 19.81
C LEU A 56 3.51 -0.66 21.33
N ASN A 57 2.42 -0.18 21.94
CA ASN A 57 2.28 -0.03 23.40
C ASN A 57 3.47 0.74 24.03
N GLY A 58 4.02 1.72 23.29
CA GLY A 58 5.16 2.52 23.75
C GLY A 58 6.53 1.83 23.69
N ASN A 59 6.64 0.61 23.15
CA ASN A 59 7.93 -0.05 22.94
C ASN A 59 8.62 0.45 21.66
N THR A 60 9.71 1.19 21.87
CA THR A 60 10.82 1.53 20.97
C THR A 60 10.61 2.48 19.77
N GLU A 61 11.72 3.18 19.50
CA GLU A 61 12.02 4.16 18.46
C GLU A 61 11.73 3.63 17.04
N VAL A 62 10.54 3.93 16.50
CA VAL A 62 10.24 3.67 15.09
C VAL A 62 10.71 4.86 14.26
N ASN A 63 11.67 4.61 13.38
CA ASN A 63 11.96 5.55 12.32
C ASN A 63 11.04 5.27 11.12
N PHE A 64 9.93 5.99 11.02
CA PHE A 64 8.97 5.79 9.93
C PHE A 64 9.54 6.08 8.52
N SER A 65 10.68 6.75 8.40
CA SER A 65 11.34 6.94 7.09
C SER A 65 11.98 5.65 6.54
N THR A 66 12.20 4.64 7.39
CA THR A 66 12.84 3.37 7.02
C THR A 66 12.14 2.13 7.55
N GLN A 67 11.14 2.29 8.42
CA GLN A 67 10.49 1.19 9.13
C GLN A 67 8.96 1.25 8.99
N LYS A 68 8.37 0.06 9.03
CA LYS A 68 6.92 -0.17 9.10
C LYS A 68 6.57 -0.75 10.46
N ILE A 69 5.46 -0.30 11.03
CA ILE A 69 4.84 -0.98 12.18
C ILE A 69 4.09 -2.19 11.64
N THR A 70 4.11 -3.29 12.38
CA THR A 70 3.26 -4.46 12.10
C THR A 70 2.31 -4.62 13.28
N ASP A 71 1.01 -4.59 13.03
CA ASP A 71 0.01 -4.77 14.09
C ASP A 71 -0.11 -6.25 14.51
N ASN A 72 -0.90 -6.51 15.56
CA ASN A 72 -1.11 -7.86 16.08
C ASN A 72 -1.79 -8.82 15.08
N PHE A 73 -2.33 -8.31 13.98
CA PHE A 73 -2.96 -9.09 12.91
C PHE A 73 -2.06 -9.26 11.68
N GLY A 74 -0.82 -8.76 11.73
CA GLY A 74 0.13 -8.83 10.62
C GLY A 74 -0.08 -7.78 9.53
N ASN A 75 -0.94 -6.77 9.77
CA ASN A 75 -1.07 -5.64 8.87
C ASN A 75 0.12 -4.70 9.05
N HIS A 76 0.55 -4.07 7.97
CA HIS A 76 1.61 -3.08 8.03
C HIS A 76 1.07 -1.66 8.01
N ILE A 77 1.75 -0.82 8.79
CA ILE A 77 1.44 0.60 8.94
C ILE A 77 2.73 1.36 8.70
N PHE A 78 2.71 2.32 7.80
CA PHE A 78 3.87 3.12 7.46
C PHE A 78 3.44 4.50 7.01
N THR A 79 4.36 5.46 7.06
CA THR A 79 4.08 6.84 6.66
C THR A 79 5.01 7.25 5.54
N GLU A 80 4.50 8.02 4.60
CA GLU A 80 5.27 8.62 3.51
C GLU A 80 5.20 10.14 3.64
N ASP A 81 6.32 10.83 3.46
CA ASP A 81 6.41 12.29 3.57
C ASP A 81 7.10 12.87 2.33
N ASP A 82 6.43 12.74 1.18
CA ASP A 82 6.86 13.31 -0.10
C ASP A 82 6.16 14.67 -0.36
N VAL A 83 5.21 14.71 -1.30
CA VAL A 83 4.39 15.91 -1.58
C VAL A 83 3.33 16.09 -0.50
N TYR A 84 2.78 14.98 -0.01
CA TYR A 84 1.78 14.94 1.05
C TYR A 84 2.21 13.93 2.11
N TYR A 85 1.85 14.22 3.37
CA TYR A 85 2.06 13.27 4.44
C TYR A 85 0.94 12.24 4.43
N THR A 86 1.29 10.97 4.23
CA THR A 86 0.34 9.87 4.07
C THR A 86 0.58 8.81 5.13
N ILE A 87 -0.49 8.30 5.75
CA ILE A 87 -0.45 7.14 6.65
C ILE A 87 -1.12 5.98 5.93
N ASN A 88 -0.35 4.95 5.63
CA ASN A 88 -0.80 3.77 4.89
C ASN A 88 -1.04 2.58 5.83
N TYR A 89 -2.13 1.85 5.59
CA TYR A 89 -2.51 0.63 6.30
C TYR A 89 -2.77 -0.48 5.29
N ILE A 90 -1.96 -1.54 5.33
CA ILE A 90 -1.99 -2.61 4.32
C ILE A 90 -2.07 -4.00 4.97
N SER A 91 -3.02 -4.81 4.51
CA SER A 91 -3.16 -6.20 4.91
C SER A 91 -2.49 -7.12 3.88
N LEU A 92 -1.20 -7.43 4.09
CA LEU A 92 -0.45 -8.28 3.15
C LEU A 92 -0.90 -9.75 3.16
N THR A 93 -1.60 -10.18 4.21
CA THR A 93 -2.21 -11.51 4.30
C THR A 93 -3.49 -11.63 3.47
N HIS A 94 -4.00 -10.52 2.93
CA HIS A 94 -5.20 -10.52 2.10
C HIS A 94 -4.95 -11.22 0.74
N ASN A 95 -5.90 -12.07 0.32
CA ASN A 95 -5.83 -12.85 -0.93
C ASN A 95 -5.67 -12.02 -2.20
N PHE A 96 -5.88 -10.70 -2.13
CA PHE A 96 -5.59 -9.78 -3.22
C PHE A 96 -4.12 -9.85 -3.68
N PHE A 97 -3.17 -9.92 -2.75
CA PHE A 97 -1.74 -9.98 -3.10
C PHE A 97 -1.34 -11.32 -3.72
N ASN A 98 -2.02 -12.41 -3.36
CA ASN A 98 -1.88 -13.72 -4.01
C ASN A 98 -2.40 -13.71 -5.46
N LEU A 99 -3.44 -12.93 -5.74
CA LEU A 99 -3.97 -12.80 -7.10
C LEU A 99 -3.03 -12.00 -8.00
N ILE A 100 -2.51 -10.86 -7.52
CA ILE A 100 -1.55 -10.06 -8.29
C ILE A 100 -0.27 -10.84 -8.58
N SER A 101 0.24 -11.60 -7.61
CA SER A 101 1.45 -12.39 -7.83
C SER A 101 1.23 -13.48 -8.88
N TYR A 102 0.07 -14.13 -8.88
CA TYR A 102 -0.31 -15.11 -9.91
C TYR A 102 -0.45 -14.48 -11.30
N GLU A 103 -1.18 -13.36 -11.41
CA GLU A 103 -1.33 -12.65 -12.69
C GLU A 103 0.01 -12.14 -13.23
N GLY A 104 0.88 -11.64 -12.36
CA GLY A 104 2.24 -11.22 -12.73
C GLY A 104 3.11 -12.38 -13.23
N VAL A 105 2.97 -13.57 -12.65
CA VAL A 105 3.65 -14.78 -13.12
C VAL A 105 3.14 -15.21 -14.50
N GLU A 106 1.83 -15.21 -14.73
CA GLU A 106 1.22 -15.59 -16.02
C GLU A 106 1.59 -14.61 -17.15
N LEU A 107 1.60 -13.29 -16.86
CA LEU A 107 2.07 -12.28 -17.82
C LEU A 107 3.54 -12.48 -18.19
N ASN A 108 4.39 -12.82 -17.22
CA ASN A 108 5.80 -13.11 -17.48
C ASN A 108 5.99 -14.39 -18.31
N LYS A 109 5.21 -15.45 -18.06
CA LYS A 109 5.25 -16.67 -18.90
C LYS A 109 4.89 -16.36 -20.36
N LYS A 110 3.80 -15.63 -20.59
CA LYS A 110 3.41 -15.20 -21.95
C LYS A 110 4.48 -14.37 -22.63
N ARG A 111 5.16 -13.49 -21.89
CA ARG A 111 6.28 -12.69 -22.41
C ARG A 111 7.44 -13.59 -22.88
N ILE A 112 7.83 -14.56 -22.06
CA ILE A 112 8.90 -15.53 -22.38
C ILE A 112 8.53 -16.38 -23.60
N GLU A 113 7.28 -16.84 -23.70
CA GLU A 113 6.79 -17.61 -24.86
C GLU A 113 6.83 -16.78 -26.15
N ASN A 114 6.40 -15.52 -26.09
CA ASN A 114 6.47 -14.61 -27.24
C ASN A 114 7.91 -14.31 -27.67
N GLU A 115 8.84 -14.18 -26.72
CA GLU A 115 10.26 -14.01 -27.01
C GLU A 115 10.87 -15.26 -27.67
N LYS A 116 10.49 -16.47 -27.21
CA LYS A 116 10.88 -17.73 -27.85
C LYS A 116 10.34 -17.82 -29.29
N PHE A 117 9.06 -17.55 -29.49
CA PHE A 117 8.43 -17.59 -30.81
C PHE A 117 9.12 -16.63 -31.79
N LYS A 118 9.39 -15.38 -31.36
CA LYS A 118 10.14 -14.41 -32.17
C LYS A 118 11.52 -14.93 -32.56
N LYS A 119 12.23 -15.56 -31.62
CA LYS A 119 13.57 -16.09 -31.86
C LYS A 119 13.55 -17.25 -32.87
N GLU A 120 12.57 -18.15 -32.76
CA GLU A 120 12.38 -19.24 -33.72
C GLU A 120 12.02 -18.70 -35.10
N GLU A 121 11.09 -17.75 -35.20
CA GLU A 121 10.73 -17.13 -36.48
C GLU A 121 11.93 -16.49 -37.15
N LEU A 122 12.75 -15.75 -36.40
CA LEU A 122 13.99 -15.15 -36.91
C LEU A 122 14.99 -16.20 -37.40
N TYR A 123 15.15 -17.31 -36.66
CA TYR A 123 16.06 -18.39 -37.04
C TYR A 123 15.67 -19.08 -38.36
N TYR A 124 14.37 -19.16 -38.67
CA TYR A 124 13.92 -19.79 -39.92
C TYR A 124 13.85 -18.83 -41.11
N LYS A 125 13.79 -17.52 -40.88
CA LYS A 125 13.62 -16.50 -41.94
C LYS A 125 14.89 -15.75 -42.32
N LEU A 126 15.90 -15.72 -41.44
CA LEU A 126 17.22 -15.13 -41.70
C LEU A 126 18.25 -16.24 -41.91
#